data_AF-A0AAN5VQF0-F1
#
_entry.id   AF-A0AAN5VQF0-F1
#
_cell.length_a   1.000
_cell.length_b   1.000
_cell.length_c   1.000
_cell.angle_alpha   90.00
_cell.angle_beta   90.00
_cell.angle_gamma   90.00
#
_symmetry.space_group_name_H-M   'P 1'
#
loop_
_entity.id
_entity.type
_entity.pdbx_description
1 polymer ?
#
loop_
_entity_poly.entity_id
_entity_poly.type
_entity_poly.pdbx_seq_one_letter_code
_entity_poly.pdbx_strand_id
1 'polypeptide(L)'
;MCLESVKFYWRALEYVKEQTEEMCLEAINQNPVALLYVHKKTFNICIEALKRDGLLLKHIKLNELNLTKEQIYNLYIIALKQNGLALKFIENQTPELCLLAVKQNGFALSYVKEQTPEICIEAVKESKNAIKYIKFNSVNLTEEEVKNIWVL
;
A
#
# COMPACT_ATOMS: atom_id res chain seq x y z
N MET A 1 31.38 5.75 -8.38
CA MET A 1 30.88 5.61 -7.00
C MET A 1 30.49 4.15 -6.80
N CYS A 2 30.97 3.51 -5.75
CA CYS A 2 30.90 2.06 -5.56
C CYS A 2 29.86 1.69 -4.48
N LEU A 3 29.53 0.39 -4.40
CA LEU A 3 28.66 -0.21 -3.39
C LEU A 3 29.05 0.20 -1.95
N GLU A 4 30.36 0.33 -1.67
CA GLU A 4 30.84 0.76 -0.35
C GLU A 4 30.28 2.12 0.06
N SER A 5 30.15 3.08 -0.85
CA SER A 5 29.54 4.38 -0.53
C SER A 5 28.07 4.24 -0.15
N VAL A 6 27.34 3.34 -0.82
CA VAL A 6 25.91 3.09 -0.55
C VAL A 6 25.72 2.40 0.79
N LYS A 7 26.61 1.49 1.20
CA LYS A 7 26.59 0.82 2.51
C LYS A 7 26.64 1.79 3.70
N PHE A 8 27.36 2.91 3.57
CA PHE A 8 27.41 3.92 4.64
C PHE A 8 26.36 5.03 4.48
N TYR A 9 25.89 5.27 3.25
CA TYR A 9 24.96 6.35 2.96
C TYR A 9 24.03 5.99 1.80
N TRP A 10 22.82 5.53 2.13
CA TRP A 10 21.81 5.12 1.15
C TRP A 10 21.55 6.12 0.02
N ARG A 11 21.57 7.43 0.32
CA ARG A 11 21.30 8.49 -0.67
C ARG A 11 22.44 8.65 -1.68
N ALA A 12 23.61 8.06 -1.43
CA ALA A 12 24.64 7.93 -2.45
C ALA A 12 24.10 7.24 -3.72
N LEU A 13 23.07 6.39 -3.62
CA LEU A 13 22.45 5.74 -4.78
C LEU A 13 22.02 6.75 -5.89
N GLU A 14 21.61 7.96 -5.50
CA GLU A 14 21.20 9.07 -6.40
C GLU A 14 22.25 9.42 -7.47
N TYR A 15 23.54 9.32 -7.13
CA TYR A 15 24.62 9.69 -8.06
C TYR A 15 25.30 8.48 -8.71
N VAL A 16 24.79 7.26 -8.48
CA VAL A 16 25.30 6.03 -9.09
C VAL A 16 24.72 5.90 -10.50
N LYS A 17 25.57 6.05 -11.53
CA LYS A 17 25.13 5.87 -12.94
C LYS A 17 24.68 4.44 -13.22
N GLU A 18 25.53 3.46 -12.88
CA GLU A 18 25.27 2.03 -13.10
C GLU A 18 24.91 1.35 -11.77
N GLN A 19 23.61 1.11 -11.57
CA GLN A 19 23.09 0.52 -10.33
C GLN A 19 22.94 -0.99 -10.44
N THR A 20 23.50 -1.73 -9.49
CA THR A 20 23.19 -3.16 -9.32
C THR A 20 21.98 -3.34 -8.42
N GLU A 21 21.30 -4.49 -8.52
CA GLU A 21 20.19 -4.81 -7.62
C GLU A 21 20.65 -4.80 -6.14
N GLU A 22 21.84 -5.31 -5.85
CA GLU A 22 22.43 -5.28 -4.49
C GLU A 22 22.56 -3.85 -3.95
N MET A 23 23.07 -2.91 -4.74
CA MET A 23 23.19 -1.51 -4.33
C MET A 23 21.81 -0.90 -4.03
N CYS A 24 20.83 -1.16 -4.87
CA CYS A 24 19.46 -0.69 -4.68
C CYS A 24 18.84 -1.25 -3.39
N LEU A 25 18.98 -2.56 -3.17
CA LEU A 25 18.45 -3.24 -1.98
C LEU A 25 19.15 -2.77 -0.70
N GLU A 26 20.47 -2.58 -0.73
CA GLU A 26 21.24 -2.04 0.39
C GLU A 26 20.75 -0.64 0.79
N ALA A 27 20.57 0.24 -0.21
CA ALA A 27 20.03 1.58 0.03
C ALA A 27 18.60 1.53 0.61
N ILE A 28 17.73 0.69 0.05
CA ILE A 28 16.35 0.51 0.52
C ILE A 28 16.31 -0.04 1.94
N ASN A 29 17.24 -0.93 2.28
CA ASN A 29 17.33 -1.51 3.61
C ASN A 29 17.67 -0.49 4.69
N GLN A 30 18.49 0.51 4.35
CA GLN A 30 18.77 1.64 5.21
C GLN A 30 17.61 2.65 5.24
N ASN A 31 17.03 2.97 4.07
CA ASN A 31 15.87 3.86 3.97
C ASN A 31 15.01 3.52 2.73
N PRO A 32 13.74 3.15 2.89
CA PRO A 32 12.91 2.72 1.77
C PRO A 32 12.63 3.83 0.74
N VAL A 33 12.76 5.11 1.11
CA VAL A 33 12.68 6.25 0.17
C VAL A 33 13.75 6.19 -0.91
N ALA A 34 14.83 5.40 -0.72
CA ALA A 34 15.82 5.10 -1.75
C ALA A 34 15.20 4.58 -3.07
N LEU A 35 14.01 3.98 -3.02
CA LEU A 35 13.26 3.56 -4.20
C LEU A 35 13.10 4.67 -5.26
N LEU A 36 13.02 5.94 -4.83
CA LEU A 36 12.92 7.10 -5.72
C LEU A 36 14.14 7.27 -6.63
N TYR A 37 15.31 6.84 -6.16
CA TYR A 37 16.58 6.94 -6.88
C TYR A 37 16.92 5.68 -7.68
N VAL A 38 16.10 4.62 -7.59
CA VAL A 38 16.30 3.40 -8.37
C VAL A 38 15.89 3.63 -9.82
N HIS A 39 16.86 3.53 -10.73
CA HIS A 39 16.64 3.70 -12.17
C HIS A 39 15.79 2.58 -12.76
N LYS A 40 16.12 1.32 -12.44
CA LYS A 40 15.40 0.13 -12.92
C LYS A 40 14.83 -0.65 -11.73
N LYS A 41 13.51 -0.51 -11.52
CA LYS A 41 12.80 -1.18 -10.44
C LYS A 41 12.47 -2.62 -10.88
N THR A 42 12.90 -3.59 -10.08
CA THR A 42 12.54 -5.01 -10.25
C THR A 42 11.41 -5.37 -9.28
N PHE A 43 10.80 -6.54 -9.49
CA PHE A 43 9.79 -7.05 -8.56
C PHE A 43 10.31 -7.13 -7.12
N ASN A 44 11.54 -7.62 -6.96
CA ASN A 44 12.19 -7.79 -5.66
C ASN A 44 12.46 -6.45 -4.96
N ILE A 45 13.01 -5.48 -5.69
CA ILE A 45 13.22 -4.10 -5.20
C ILE A 45 11.90 -3.47 -4.72
N CYS A 46 10.83 -3.60 -5.51
CA CYS A 46 9.51 -3.09 -5.13
C CYS A 46 8.97 -3.77 -3.87
N ILE A 47 9.11 -5.09 -3.76
CA ILE A 47 8.71 -5.84 -2.56
C ILE A 47 9.44 -5.31 -1.33
N GLU A 48 10.76 -5.21 -1.38
CA GLU A 48 11.56 -4.79 -0.22
C GLU A 48 11.26 -3.36 0.21
N ALA A 49 11.01 -2.46 -0.74
CA ALA A 49 10.55 -1.11 -0.43
C ALA A 49 9.16 -1.10 0.23
N LEU A 50 8.18 -1.81 -0.34
CA LEU A 50 6.80 -1.81 0.15
C LEU A 50 6.61 -2.51 1.50
N LYS A 51 7.44 -3.53 1.79
CA LYS A 51 7.48 -4.16 3.12
C LYS A 51 7.86 -3.16 4.22
N ARG A 52 8.64 -2.14 3.89
CA ARG A 52 9.14 -1.11 4.82
C ARG A 52 8.26 0.13 4.84
N ASP A 53 7.75 0.54 3.68
CA ASP A 53 6.79 1.64 3.54
C ASP A 53 5.82 1.38 2.37
N GLY A 54 4.61 0.96 2.69
CA GLY A 54 3.54 0.66 1.73
C GLY A 54 3.03 1.88 0.99
N LEU A 55 3.23 3.11 1.51
CA LEU A 55 2.85 4.33 0.81
C LEU A 55 3.76 4.63 -0.38
N LEU A 56 4.92 3.97 -0.48
CA LEU A 56 5.77 4.04 -1.67
C LEU A 56 5.11 3.45 -2.92
N LEU A 57 3.98 2.74 -2.77
CA LEU A 57 3.18 2.28 -3.91
C LEU A 57 2.84 3.43 -4.87
N LYS A 58 2.64 4.65 -4.35
CA LYS A 58 2.41 5.86 -5.15
C LYS A 58 3.52 6.22 -6.14
N HIS A 59 4.73 5.69 -5.90
CA HIS A 59 5.94 5.97 -6.68
C HIS A 59 6.33 4.79 -7.59
N ILE A 60 5.51 3.74 -7.65
CA ILE A 60 5.73 2.58 -8.49
C ILE A 60 4.76 2.64 -9.66
N LYS A 61 5.29 2.91 -10.85
CA LYS A 61 4.53 2.85 -12.10
C LYS A 61 4.41 1.40 -12.57
N LEU A 62 3.43 0.68 -12.03
CA LEU A 62 3.27 -0.77 -12.22
C LEU A 62 3.07 -1.17 -13.69
N ASN A 63 2.48 -0.30 -14.51
CA ASN A 63 2.30 -0.49 -15.95
C ASN A 63 3.60 -0.40 -16.77
N GLU A 64 4.65 0.24 -16.24
CA GLU A 64 5.97 0.32 -16.85
C GLU A 64 6.86 -0.87 -16.45
N LEU A 65 6.41 -1.72 -15.53
CA LEU A 65 7.13 -2.92 -15.10
C LEU A 65 6.64 -4.14 -15.89
N ASN A 66 7.57 -4.98 -16.35
CA ASN A 66 7.25 -6.27 -16.98
C ASN A 66 6.84 -7.31 -15.91
N LEU A 67 5.69 -7.10 -15.27
CA LEU A 67 5.14 -7.95 -14.21
C LEU A 67 3.85 -8.64 -14.65
N THR A 68 3.60 -9.83 -14.10
CA THR A 68 2.31 -10.50 -14.25
C THR A 68 1.24 -9.81 -13.41
N LYS A 69 -0.04 -10.07 -13.74
CA LYS A 69 -1.17 -9.60 -12.92
C LYS A 69 -1.08 -10.10 -11.47
N GLU A 70 -0.61 -11.34 -11.28
CA GLU A 70 -0.40 -11.94 -9.96
C GLU A 70 0.69 -11.22 -9.17
N GLN A 71 1.82 -10.89 -9.80
CA GLN A 71 2.89 -10.12 -9.17
C GLN A 71 2.40 -8.71 -8.77
N ILE A 72 1.66 -8.04 -9.64
CA ILE A 72 1.07 -6.73 -9.34
C ILE A 72 0.11 -6.86 -8.15
N TYR A 73 -0.77 -7.86 -8.15
CA TYR A 73 -1.68 -8.12 -7.05
C TYR A 73 -0.93 -8.37 -5.73
N ASN A 74 0.17 -9.12 -5.77
CA ASN A 74 1.01 -9.35 -4.59
C ASN A 74 1.64 -8.05 -4.06
N LEU A 75 2.07 -7.12 -4.93
CA LEU A 75 2.57 -5.81 -4.49
C LEU A 75 1.48 -5.00 -3.76
N TYR A 76 0.23 -5.05 -4.23
CA TYR A 76 -0.89 -4.43 -3.52
C TYR A 76 -1.11 -5.04 -2.14
N ILE A 77 -1.13 -6.37 -2.04
CA ILE A 77 -1.27 -7.07 -0.76
C ILE A 77 -0.16 -6.68 0.22
N ILE A 78 1.10 -6.63 -0.24
CA ILE A 78 2.25 -6.23 0.58
C ILE A 78 2.09 -4.79 1.06
N ALA A 79 1.76 -3.86 0.16
CA ALA A 79 1.58 -2.45 0.51
C ALA A 79 0.45 -2.25 1.52
N LEU A 80 -0.70 -2.90 1.32
CA LEU A 80 -1.87 -2.78 2.20
C LEU A 80 -1.66 -3.43 3.56
N LYS A 81 -0.94 -4.56 3.63
CA LYS A 81 -0.55 -5.17 4.92
C LYS A 81 0.36 -4.26 5.72
N GLN A 82 1.24 -3.51 5.05
CA GLN A 82 2.13 -2.55 5.70
C GLN A 82 1.37 -1.28 6.10
N ASN A 83 0.54 -0.72 5.21
CA ASN A 83 -0.27 0.47 5.45
C ASN A 83 -1.54 0.46 4.57
N GLY A 84 -2.70 0.28 5.21
CA GLY A 84 -4.01 0.21 4.57
C GLY A 84 -4.40 1.49 3.85
N LEU A 85 -3.83 2.65 4.22
CA LEU A 85 -4.04 3.90 3.48
C LEU A 85 -3.43 3.87 2.08
N ALA A 86 -2.53 2.92 1.78
CA ALA A 86 -2.01 2.71 0.43
C ALA A 86 -3.12 2.32 -0.58
N LEU A 87 -4.31 1.92 -0.10
CA LEU A 87 -5.49 1.68 -0.94
C LEU A 87 -5.82 2.88 -1.85
N LYS A 88 -5.51 4.11 -1.40
CA LYS A 88 -5.65 5.33 -2.20
C LYS A 88 -4.94 5.26 -3.56
N PHE A 89 -3.85 4.51 -3.65
CA PHE A 89 -3.01 4.40 -4.86
C PHE A 89 -3.38 3.18 -5.73
N ILE A 90 -4.41 2.42 -5.35
CA ILE A 90 -4.89 1.27 -6.10
C ILE A 90 -6.13 1.69 -6.89
N GLU A 91 -6.02 1.69 -8.22
CA GLU A 91 -7.14 2.06 -9.09
C GLU A 91 -8.21 0.98 -9.16
N ASN A 92 -7.80 -0.28 -9.39
CA ASN A 92 -8.68 -1.44 -9.51
C ASN A 92 -8.81 -2.13 -8.15
N GLN A 93 -9.64 -1.56 -7.28
CA GLN A 93 -9.92 -2.09 -5.96
C GLN A 93 -10.85 -3.30 -6.06
N THR A 94 -10.46 -4.43 -5.46
CA THR A 94 -11.36 -5.58 -5.25
C THR A 94 -11.89 -5.55 -3.82
N PRO A 95 -13.05 -6.18 -3.53
CA PRO A 95 -13.54 -6.30 -2.16
C PRO A 95 -12.50 -6.86 -1.19
N GLU A 96 -11.68 -7.81 -1.62
CA GLU A 96 -10.62 -8.42 -0.81
C GLU A 96 -9.51 -7.42 -0.46
N LEU A 97 -9.09 -6.59 -1.41
CA LEU A 97 -8.11 -5.52 -1.16
C LEU A 97 -8.68 -4.45 -0.23
N CYS A 98 -9.95 -4.08 -0.42
CA CYS A 98 -10.63 -3.14 0.48
C CYS A 98 -10.73 -3.69 1.91
N LEU A 99 -11.15 -4.94 2.06
CA LEU A 99 -11.22 -5.61 3.37
C LEU A 99 -9.85 -5.70 4.04
N LEU A 100 -8.81 -6.06 3.29
CA LEU A 100 -7.45 -6.09 3.80
C LEU A 100 -7.01 -4.71 4.30
N ALA A 101 -7.31 -3.66 3.54
CA ALA A 101 -6.94 -2.29 3.89
C ALA A 101 -7.65 -1.82 5.16
N VAL A 102 -8.98 -2.00 5.27
CA VAL A 102 -9.75 -1.51 6.43
C VAL A 102 -9.50 -2.33 7.70
N LYS A 103 -9.16 -3.61 7.56
CA LYS A 103 -8.71 -4.44 8.70
C LYS A 103 -7.34 -4.02 9.23
N GLN A 104 -6.50 -3.44 8.37
CA GLN A 104 -5.20 -2.91 8.78
C GLN A 104 -5.32 -1.49 9.35
N ASN A 105 -6.20 -0.66 8.76
CA ASN A 105 -6.50 0.69 9.20
C ASN A 105 -7.90 1.09 8.71
N GLY A 106 -8.85 1.20 9.63
CA GLY A 106 -10.26 1.49 9.36
C GLY A 106 -10.48 2.83 8.67
N PHE A 107 -9.56 3.79 8.81
CA PHE A 107 -9.62 5.05 8.05
C PHE A 107 -9.37 4.86 6.55
N ALA A 108 -8.84 3.72 6.11
CA ALA A 108 -8.75 3.37 4.69
C ALA A 108 -10.13 3.30 4.02
N LEU A 109 -11.22 3.19 4.80
CA LEU A 109 -12.60 3.27 4.30
C LEU A 109 -12.86 4.56 3.48
N SER A 110 -12.17 5.65 3.83
CA SER A 110 -12.24 6.93 3.09
C SER A 110 -11.78 6.81 1.63
N TYR A 111 -10.99 5.79 1.29
CA TYR A 111 -10.48 5.53 -0.04
C TYR A 111 -11.20 4.39 -0.78
N VAL A 112 -12.13 3.71 -0.12
CA VAL A 112 -12.94 2.65 -0.74
C VAL A 112 -13.93 3.28 -1.72
N LYS A 113 -13.84 2.89 -3.00
CA LYS A 113 -14.73 3.37 -4.06
C LYS A 113 -16.13 2.79 -3.87
N GLU A 114 -16.22 1.46 -3.86
CA GLU A 114 -17.45 0.68 -3.68
C GLU A 114 -17.49 0.10 -2.26
N GLN A 115 -18.32 0.70 -1.40
CA GLN A 115 -18.48 0.26 -0.01
C GLN A 115 -19.55 -0.84 0.08
N THR A 116 -19.25 -1.92 0.79
CA THR A 116 -20.22 -2.94 1.20
C THR A 116 -20.48 -2.84 2.70
N PRO A 117 -21.61 -3.39 3.21
CA PRO A 117 -21.86 -3.48 4.64
C PRO A 117 -20.69 -4.14 5.39
N GLU A 118 -20.16 -5.24 4.86
CA GLU A 118 -19.01 -5.94 5.44
C GLU A 118 -17.77 -5.03 5.56
N ILE A 119 -17.39 -4.32 4.50
CA ILE A 119 -16.25 -3.39 4.52
C ILE A 119 -16.48 -2.27 5.54
N CYS A 120 -17.69 -1.72 5.62
CA CYS A 120 -18.02 -0.64 6.55
C CYS A 120 -17.95 -1.11 8.01
N ILE A 121 -18.53 -2.28 8.30
CA ILE A 121 -18.52 -2.89 9.63
C ILE A 121 -17.08 -3.19 10.06
N GLU A 122 -16.27 -3.82 9.21
CA GLU A 122 -14.88 -4.12 9.53
C GLU A 122 -14.05 -2.85 9.75
N ALA A 123 -14.28 -1.79 8.97
CA ALA A 123 -13.63 -0.50 9.19
C ALA A 123 -13.96 0.14 10.54
N VAL A 124 -15.24 0.10 10.95
CA VAL A 124 -15.70 0.67 12.23
C VAL A 124 -15.24 -0.19 13.41
N LYS A 125 -15.19 -1.51 13.25
CA LYS A 125 -14.59 -2.41 14.25
C LYS A 125 -13.13 -2.09 14.51
N GLU A 126 -12.35 -1.86 13.44
CA GLU A 126 -10.94 -1.50 13.57
C GLU A 126 -10.78 -0.10 14.19
N SER A 127 -11.51 0.88 13.64
CA SER A 127 -11.49 2.27 14.12
C SER A 127 -12.91 2.82 14.17
N LYS A 128 -13.50 2.95 15.36
CA LYS A 128 -14.87 3.48 15.53
C LYS A 128 -15.11 4.80 14.77
N ASN A 129 -14.10 5.67 14.78
CA ASN A 129 -14.12 6.96 14.10
C ASN A 129 -14.17 6.87 12.55
N ALA A 130 -14.00 5.68 11.97
CA ALA A 130 -14.19 5.45 10.54
C ALA A 130 -15.65 5.57 10.10
N ILE A 131 -16.62 5.53 11.04
CA ILE A 131 -18.05 5.71 10.76
C ILE A 131 -18.34 6.99 9.95
N LYS A 132 -17.55 8.05 10.15
CA LYS A 132 -17.66 9.32 9.41
C LYS A 132 -17.38 9.19 7.91
N TYR A 133 -16.79 8.08 7.46
CA TYR A 133 -16.48 7.81 6.06
C TYR A 133 -17.47 6.87 5.39
N ILE A 134 -18.50 6.39 6.09
CA ILE A 134 -19.57 5.58 5.51
C ILE A 134 -20.44 6.46 4.61
N LYS A 135 -20.62 6.03 3.36
CA LYS A 135 -21.52 6.65 2.38
C LYS A 135 -22.91 6.05 2.52
N PHE A 136 -23.68 6.46 3.52
CA PHE A 136 -25.00 5.89 3.83
C PHE A 136 -25.99 5.88 2.64
N ASN A 137 -25.87 6.84 1.73
CA ASN A 137 -26.72 6.90 0.53
C ASN A 137 -26.33 5.87 -0.56
N SER A 138 -25.14 5.27 -0.47
CA SER A 138 -24.59 4.33 -1.45
C SER A 138 -24.53 2.89 -0.93
N VAL A 139 -24.57 2.70 0.39
CA VAL A 139 -24.52 1.38 1.03
C VAL A 139 -25.93 1.00 1.47
N ASN A 140 -26.46 -0.09 0.92
CA ASN A 140 -27.72 -0.67 1.40
C ASN A 140 -27.47 -1.42 2.71
N LEU A 141 -27.55 -0.71 3.84
CA LEU A 141 -27.48 -1.29 5.18
C LEU A 141 -28.89 -1.70 5.65
N THR A 142 -29.01 -2.89 6.23
CA THR A 142 -30.18 -3.30 7.00
C THR A 142 -30.22 -2.60 8.36
N GLU A 143 -31.39 -2.54 8.99
CA GLU A 143 -31.52 -1.97 10.35
C GLU A 143 -30.56 -2.62 11.35
N GLU A 144 -30.32 -3.93 11.21
CA GLU A 144 -29.43 -4.70 12.08
C GLU A 144 -27.96 -4.31 11.86
N GLU A 145 -27.53 -4.16 10.61
CA GLU A 145 -26.17 -3.70 10.29
C GLU A 145 -25.93 -2.27 10.77
N VAL A 146 -26.94 -1.40 10.66
CA VAL A 146 -26.89 -0.06 11.23
C VAL A 146 -26.69 -0.14 12.75
N LYS A 147 -27.53 -0.89 13.47
CA LYS A 147 -27.37 -1.07 14.92
C LYS A 147 -25.98 -1.57 15.30
N ASN A 148 -25.48 -2.58 14.58
CA ASN A 148 -24.14 -3.12 14.79
C ASN A 148 -23.06 -2.05 14.63
N ILE A 149 -23.16 -1.16 13.62
CA ILE A 149 -22.22 -0.06 13.43
C ILE A 149 -22.25 0.94 14.59
N TRP A 150 -23.42 1.29 15.12
CA TRP A 150 -23.55 2.32 16.17
C TRP A 150 -23.14 1.85 17.57
N VAL A 151 -23.13 0.54 17.82
CA VAL A 151 -22.72 -0.03 19.11
C VAL A 151 -21.24 -0.40 19.17
N LEU A 152 -20.55 -0.40 18.03
CA LEU A 152 -19.11 -0.69 17.93
C LEU A 152 -18.25 0.42 18.51
#